data_AF-A0A7X5FAJ1-F1
#
_entry.id   AF-A0A7X5FAJ1-F1
#
_cell.length_a   1.000
_cell.length_b   1.000
_cell.length_c   1.000
_cell.angle_alpha   90.00
_cell.angle_beta   90.00
_cell.angle_gamma   90.00
#
_symmetry.space_group_name_H-M   'P 1'
#
loop_
_entity.id
_entity.type
_entity.pdbx_description
1 polymer ?
#
loop_
_entity_poly.entity_id
_entity_poly.type
_entity_poly.pdbx_seq_one_letter_code
_entity_poly.pdbx_strand_id
1 'polypeptide(L)'
;MMNQNIVLIGYRGSGKTTFGRAIAQELNLPFADLDAEIEFVVGMSIADYTEKYGWQQFREVEQKVSHDFCRNFSGIIASGGGTIENSKNLQNLKKTGKFVFLNPDFKDVRKYLLKDTTRPRLNPDIPLHQEIDQSWEQRKGIYGATADIEVRPDIKSEDIVAEAKRIIEQIPKNLLPKPPKKKKIAVFASKNGSTLQGLADAKAKGRIPNVEFELFITDQPDSGALVKAKAIGFNEIEVMPENGDSREDYDREITNLVREFKPEWVLLAGWMRIFSKIYCDQFGDITLNVHPSLLPKFAGLKDAEVHQKVLDYEEKYTGATIHRITAEVDAGESVLQRKVLVEEDDDVDSLRIKVQKQEILGFCEILERR
;
A
#
# COMPACT_ATOMS: atom_id res chain seq x y z
N MET A 1 -16.88 1.07 -15.51
CA MET A 1 -15.74 1.10 -16.43
C MET A 1 -14.69 0.15 -15.88
N MET A 2 -14.19 -0.81 -16.66
CA MET A 2 -13.15 -1.73 -16.18
C MET A 2 -11.88 -0.93 -15.88
N ASN A 3 -11.30 -1.15 -14.70
CA ASN A 3 -9.99 -0.59 -14.35
C ASN A 3 -8.97 -1.11 -15.34
N GLN A 4 -8.18 -0.21 -15.93
CA GLN A 4 -7.25 -0.52 -17.00
C GLN A 4 -5.85 -0.29 -16.46
N ASN A 5 -5.18 -1.37 -16.06
CA ASN A 5 -3.78 -1.36 -15.67
C ASN A 5 -2.89 -1.67 -16.88
N ILE A 6 -1.63 -1.24 -16.83
CA ILE A 6 -0.56 -1.85 -17.63
C ILE A 6 0.25 -2.73 -16.69
N VAL A 7 0.33 -4.01 -17.03
CA VAL A 7 1.10 -4.99 -16.26
C VAL A 7 2.38 -5.29 -17.05
N LEU A 8 3.50 -4.89 -16.48
CA LEU A 8 4.83 -5.17 -17.00
C LEU A 8 5.22 -6.60 -16.63
N ILE A 9 5.30 -7.45 -17.65
CA ILE A 9 5.79 -8.82 -17.55
C ILE A 9 7.16 -8.93 -18.19
N GLY A 10 7.91 -9.96 -17.81
CA GLY A 10 9.20 -10.27 -18.40
C GLY A 10 10.15 -10.91 -17.39
N TYR A 11 11.24 -11.44 -17.90
CA TYR A 11 12.21 -12.19 -17.10
C TYR A 11 12.84 -11.33 -15.99
N ARG A 12 13.39 -11.95 -14.94
CA ARG A 12 14.10 -11.20 -13.90
C ARG A 12 15.27 -10.42 -14.53
N GLY A 13 15.51 -9.19 -14.07
CA GLY A 13 16.51 -8.29 -14.68
C GLY A 13 16.05 -7.58 -15.95
N SER A 14 14.81 -7.74 -16.40
CA SER A 14 14.29 -7.06 -17.60
C SER A 14 13.96 -5.57 -17.43
N GLY A 15 14.18 -5.00 -16.24
CA GLY A 15 13.93 -3.59 -15.96
C GLY A 15 12.47 -3.23 -15.60
N LYS A 16 11.60 -4.19 -15.26
CA LYS A 16 10.19 -3.93 -14.90
C LYS A 16 10.00 -2.82 -13.86
N THR A 17 10.72 -2.89 -12.74
CA THR A 17 10.60 -1.89 -11.67
C THR A 17 11.21 -0.56 -12.11
N THR A 18 12.38 -0.58 -12.76
CA THR A 18 13.10 0.61 -13.22
C THR A 18 12.32 1.38 -14.28
N PHE A 19 12.02 0.74 -15.40
CA PHE A 19 11.26 1.36 -16.48
C PHE A 19 9.81 1.59 -16.09
N GLY A 20 9.21 0.71 -15.27
CA GLY A 20 7.84 0.91 -14.81
C GLY A 20 7.65 2.18 -13.99
N ARG A 21 8.60 2.51 -13.09
CA ARG A 21 8.58 3.78 -12.35
C ARG A 21 8.71 4.98 -13.30
N ALA A 22 9.65 4.93 -14.24
CA ALA A 22 9.85 6.02 -15.20
C ALA A 22 8.65 6.20 -16.14
N ILE A 23 8.06 5.11 -16.65
CA ILE A 23 6.84 5.14 -17.47
C ILE A 23 5.68 5.75 -16.69
N ALA A 24 5.50 5.34 -15.44
CA ALA A 24 4.44 5.85 -14.59
C ALA A 24 4.60 7.36 -14.35
N GLN A 25 5.82 7.83 -14.08
CA GLN A 25 6.12 9.25 -13.91
C GLN A 25 5.81 10.06 -15.17
N GLU A 26 6.27 9.61 -16.34
CA GLU A 26 6.03 10.28 -17.63
C GLU A 26 4.54 10.35 -17.99
N LEU A 27 3.76 9.34 -17.61
CA LEU A 27 2.32 9.29 -17.86
C LEU A 27 1.48 9.94 -16.74
N ASN A 28 2.11 10.44 -15.68
CA ASN A 28 1.43 10.87 -14.45
C ASN A 28 0.46 9.79 -13.91
N LEU A 29 0.92 8.55 -13.93
CA LEU A 29 0.22 7.38 -13.44
C LEU A 29 0.88 6.86 -12.16
N PRO A 30 0.10 6.16 -11.33
CA PRO A 30 0.65 5.34 -10.26
C PRO A 30 1.61 4.25 -10.77
N PHE A 31 2.60 3.90 -9.95
CA PHE A 31 3.43 2.72 -10.11
C PHE A 31 3.27 1.79 -8.90
N ALA A 32 3.18 0.48 -9.13
CA ALA A 32 3.23 -0.51 -8.06
C ALA A 32 4.11 -1.69 -8.45
N ASP A 33 4.83 -2.23 -7.47
CA ASP A 33 5.58 -3.49 -7.60
C ASP A 33 4.87 -4.56 -6.77
N LEU A 34 4.40 -5.63 -7.40
CA LEU A 34 3.62 -6.66 -6.72
C LEU A 34 4.43 -7.39 -5.65
N ASP A 35 5.74 -7.57 -5.86
CA ASP A 35 6.59 -8.25 -4.87
C ASP A 35 6.70 -7.37 -3.62
N ALA A 36 6.96 -6.07 -3.79
CA ALA A 36 7.02 -5.10 -2.68
C ALA A 36 5.67 -4.94 -1.96
N GLU A 37 4.57 -5.04 -2.70
CA GLU A 37 3.21 -5.03 -2.14
C GLU A 37 2.91 -6.29 -1.32
N ILE A 38 3.36 -7.47 -1.77
CA ILE A 38 3.25 -8.71 -0.99
C ILE A 38 4.07 -8.58 0.29
N GLU A 39 5.33 -8.14 0.22
CA GLU A 39 6.20 -7.92 1.40
C GLU A 39 5.57 -6.95 2.40
N PHE A 40 4.94 -5.89 1.90
CA PHE A 40 4.22 -4.95 2.73
C PHE A 40 3.02 -5.60 3.43
N VAL A 41 2.22 -6.40 2.72
CA VAL A 41 1.05 -7.09 3.27
C VAL A 41 1.45 -8.15 4.30
N VAL A 42 2.50 -8.94 4.05
CA VAL A 42 2.96 -9.96 4.99
C VAL A 42 3.84 -9.38 6.11
N GLY A 43 4.38 -8.18 5.90
CA GLY A 43 5.17 -7.44 6.88
C GLY A 43 6.57 -7.99 7.12
N MET A 44 7.12 -8.77 6.18
CA MET A 44 8.47 -9.34 6.15
C MET A 44 8.91 -9.54 4.68
N SER A 45 10.18 -9.85 4.43
CA SER A 45 10.64 -10.10 3.07
C SER A 45 10.03 -11.40 2.52
N ILE A 46 9.95 -11.54 1.18
CA ILE A 46 9.50 -12.79 0.56
C ILE A 46 10.41 -13.96 1.00
N ALA A 47 11.72 -13.72 1.12
CA ALA A 47 12.68 -14.71 1.57
C ALA A 47 12.32 -15.25 2.97
N ASP A 48 12.19 -14.34 3.95
CA ASP A 48 11.84 -14.70 5.34
C ASP A 48 10.48 -15.39 5.41
N TYR A 49 9.50 -14.93 4.62
CA TYR A 49 8.16 -15.54 4.57
C TYR A 49 8.23 -16.98 4.05
N THR A 50 8.95 -17.21 2.96
CA THR A 50 9.08 -18.56 2.38
C THR A 50 9.91 -19.50 3.25
N GLU A 51 10.88 -18.99 4.01
CA GLU A 51 11.64 -19.78 4.99
C GLU A 51 10.75 -20.20 6.16
N LYS A 52 9.93 -19.28 6.69
CA LYS A 52 9.06 -19.54 7.84
C LYS A 52 7.83 -20.38 7.50
N TYR A 53 7.18 -20.10 6.37
CA TYR A 53 5.87 -20.68 6.04
C TYR A 53 5.88 -21.57 4.81
N GLY A 54 6.94 -21.57 3.99
CA GLY A 54 7.02 -22.36 2.77
C GLY A 54 6.41 -21.70 1.52
N TRP A 55 6.79 -22.24 0.36
CA TRP A 55 6.36 -21.72 -0.95
C TRP A 55 4.87 -21.88 -1.22
N GLN A 56 4.23 -22.94 -0.72
CA GLN A 56 2.81 -23.18 -0.98
C GLN A 56 1.95 -22.07 -0.39
N GLN A 57 2.20 -21.71 0.87
CA GLN A 57 1.54 -20.61 1.59
C GLN A 57 1.82 -19.28 0.91
N PHE A 58 3.07 -19.05 0.47
CA PHE A 58 3.41 -17.85 -0.29
C PHE A 58 2.57 -17.73 -1.58
N ARG A 59 2.34 -18.83 -2.31
CA ARG A 59 1.51 -18.81 -3.53
C ARG A 59 0.06 -18.41 -3.24
N GLU A 60 -0.49 -18.82 -2.10
CA GLU A 60 -1.84 -18.42 -1.68
C GLU A 60 -1.92 -16.93 -1.38
N VAL A 61 -0.92 -16.39 -0.66
CA VAL A 61 -0.81 -14.96 -0.38
C VAL A 61 -0.62 -14.15 -1.66
N GLU A 62 0.33 -14.54 -2.51
CA GLU A 62 0.62 -13.91 -3.79
C GLU A 62 -0.65 -13.82 -4.65
N GLN A 63 -1.43 -14.90 -4.70
CA GLN A 63 -2.69 -14.94 -5.45
C GLN A 63 -3.72 -13.97 -4.88
N LYS A 64 -3.89 -13.94 -3.56
CA LYS A 64 -4.85 -13.05 -2.90
C LYS A 64 -4.47 -11.58 -3.08
N VAL A 65 -3.22 -11.23 -2.80
CA VAL A 65 -2.71 -9.86 -2.94
C VAL A 65 -2.82 -9.40 -4.39
N SER A 66 -2.41 -10.21 -5.36
CA SER A 66 -2.55 -9.88 -6.77
C SER A 66 -4.01 -9.68 -7.18
N HIS A 67 -4.93 -10.47 -6.66
CA HIS A 67 -6.36 -10.32 -6.95
C HIS A 67 -6.94 -9.02 -6.38
N ASP A 68 -6.71 -8.76 -5.10
CA ASP A 68 -7.31 -7.62 -4.39
C ASP A 68 -6.70 -6.30 -4.86
N PHE A 69 -5.36 -6.24 -4.95
CA PHE A 69 -4.62 -5.04 -5.34
C PHE A 69 -4.99 -4.59 -6.76
N CYS A 70 -4.95 -5.51 -7.74
CA CYS A 70 -5.13 -5.14 -9.15
C CYS A 70 -6.56 -4.70 -9.47
N ARG A 71 -7.54 -5.09 -8.66
CA ARG A 71 -8.93 -4.64 -8.81
C ARG A 71 -9.12 -3.20 -8.36
N ASN A 72 -8.37 -2.72 -7.38
CA ASN A 72 -8.50 -1.35 -6.87
C ASN A 72 -7.45 -0.40 -7.43
N PHE A 73 -6.36 -0.94 -7.99
CA PHE A 73 -5.30 -0.17 -8.61
C PHE A 73 -5.60 0.19 -10.07
N SER A 74 -5.05 1.34 -10.51
CA SER A 74 -5.17 1.87 -11.88
C SER A 74 -3.89 2.62 -12.24
N GLY A 75 -2.95 1.93 -12.87
CA GLY A 75 -1.66 2.50 -13.25
C GLY A 75 -0.73 1.47 -13.89
N ILE A 76 0.56 1.60 -13.61
CA ILE A 76 1.61 0.69 -14.06
C ILE A 76 1.94 -0.30 -12.94
N ILE A 77 1.89 -1.59 -13.24
CA ILE A 77 2.18 -2.68 -12.29
C ILE A 77 3.41 -3.45 -12.79
N ALA A 78 4.46 -3.53 -11.98
CA ALA A 78 5.54 -4.48 -12.19
C ALA A 78 5.17 -5.83 -11.54
N SER A 79 5.12 -6.88 -12.35
CA SER A 79 4.85 -8.24 -11.85
C SER A 79 6.12 -8.99 -11.44
N GLY A 80 6.00 -9.87 -10.44
CA GLY A 80 7.06 -10.80 -10.06
C GLY A 80 7.34 -11.82 -11.16
N GLY A 81 8.58 -12.32 -11.23
CA GLY A 81 9.01 -13.22 -12.32
C GLY A 81 8.24 -14.54 -12.41
N GLY A 82 7.68 -15.03 -11.30
CA GLY A 82 6.85 -16.24 -11.21
C GLY A 82 5.36 -16.02 -11.49
N THR A 83 4.92 -14.77 -11.65
CA THR A 83 3.50 -14.43 -11.84
C THR A 83 2.88 -15.16 -13.04
N ILE A 84 3.65 -15.34 -14.11
CA ILE A 84 3.20 -16.00 -15.34
C ILE A 84 3.11 -17.52 -15.24
N GLU A 85 3.72 -18.13 -14.21
CA GLU A 85 3.68 -19.58 -13.99
C GLU A 85 2.37 -20.00 -13.31
N ASN A 86 1.71 -19.07 -12.61
CA ASN A 86 0.43 -19.30 -11.96
C ASN A 86 -0.71 -18.81 -12.86
N SER A 87 -1.46 -19.76 -13.42
CA SER A 87 -2.59 -19.49 -14.32
C SER A 87 -3.68 -18.62 -13.70
N LYS A 88 -3.92 -18.71 -12.37
CA LYS A 88 -4.91 -17.87 -11.67
C LYS A 88 -4.44 -16.42 -11.56
N ASN A 89 -3.16 -16.20 -11.23
CA ASN A 89 -2.58 -14.86 -11.17
C ASN A 89 -2.65 -14.18 -12.54
N LEU A 90 -2.28 -14.92 -13.58
CA LEU A 90 -2.36 -14.45 -14.95
C LEU A 90 -3.79 -14.06 -15.35
N GLN A 91 -4.78 -14.89 -15.03
CA GLN A 91 -6.19 -14.59 -15.31
C GLN A 91 -6.68 -13.35 -14.56
N ASN A 92 -6.31 -13.20 -13.28
CA ASN A 92 -6.70 -12.03 -12.48
C ASN A 92 -6.12 -10.74 -13.07
N LEU A 93 -4.83 -10.73 -13.38
CA LEU A 93 -4.13 -9.58 -13.95
C LEU A 93 -4.64 -9.23 -15.35
N LYS A 94 -4.94 -10.23 -16.20
CA LYS A 94 -5.55 -10.00 -17.52
C LYS A 94 -6.96 -9.43 -17.47
N LYS A 95 -7.73 -9.69 -16.41
CA LYS A 95 -9.06 -9.10 -16.23
C LYS A 95 -9.01 -7.60 -15.92
N THR A 96 -7.91 -7.13 -15.33
CA THR A 96 -7.76 -5.77 -14.83
C THR A 96 -6.69 -4.96 -15.57
N GLY A 97 -6.04 -5.53 -16.59
CA GLY A 97 -4.95 -4.85 -17.27
C GLY A 97 -4.46 -5.50 -18.57
N LYS A 98 -3.60 -4.76 -19.25
CA LYS A 98 -2.94 -5.12 -20.51
C LYS A 98 -1.48 -5.46 -20.25
N PHE A 99 -1.01 -6.54 -20.86
CA PHE A 99 0.32 -7.07 -20.60
C PHE A 99 1.32 -6.49 -21.59
N VAL A 100 2.31 -5.78 -21.06
CA VAL A 100 3.46 -5.29 -21.83
C VAL A 100 4.66 -6.15 -21.44
N PHE A 101 5.14 -6.94 -22.37
CA PHE A 101 6.31 -7.78 -22.19
C PHE A 101 7.57 -6.98 -22.47
N LEU A 102 8.36 -6.77 -21.43
CA LEU A 102 9.71 -6.22 -21.53
C LEU A 102 10.69 -7.34 -21.88
N ASN A 103 11.13 -7.36 -23.13
CA ASN A 103 12.00 -8.38 -23.72
C ASN A 103 13.35 -7.79 -24.19
N PRO A 104 14.22 -7.34 -23.26
CA PRO A 104 15.58 -6.90 -23.61
C PRO A 104 16.42 -8.05 -24.15
N ASP A 105 17.60 -7.74 -24.70
CA ASP A 105 18.55 -8.77 -25.12
C ASP A 105 18.94 -9.65 -23.90
N PHE A 106 18.61 -10.94 -24.00
CA PHE A 106 18.87 -11.91 -22.94
C PHE A 106 20.37 -12.02 -22.60
N LYS A 107 21.28 -11.74 -23.53
CA LYS A 107 22.72 -11.73 -23.26
C LYS A 107 23.09 -10.66 -22.23
N ASP A 108 22.48 -9.48 -22.34
CA ASP A 108 22.71 -8.37 -21.41
C ASP A 108 22.07 -8.69 -20.05
N VAL A 109 20.85 -9.23 -20.05
CA VAL A 109 20.17 -9.66 -18.81
C VAL A 109 20.98 -10.72 -18.08
N ARG A 110 21.47 -11.74 -18.79
CA ARG A 110 22.30 -12.81 -18.24
C ARG A 110 23.58 -12.26 -17.63
N LYS A 111 24.26 -11.33 -18.31
CA LYS A 111 25.48 -10.69 -17.81
C LYS A 111 25.22 -9.86 -16.55
N TYR A 112 24.09 -9.18 -16.47
CA TYR A 112 23.64 -8.46 -15.28
C TYR A 112 23.39 -9.42 -14.11
N LEU A 113 22.58 -10.46 -14.31
CA LEU A 113 22.21 -11.41 -13.26
C LEU A 113 23.40 -12.21 -12.71
N LEU A 114 24.41 -12.51 -13.53
CA LEU A 114 25.61 -13.20 -13.06
C LEU A 114 26.47 -12.35 -12.11
N LYS A 115 26.26 -11.04 -12.06
CA LYS A 115 26.94 -10.12 -11.14
C LYS A 115 26.09 -9.76 -9.92
N ASP A 116 24.80 -10.04 -9.96
CA ASP A 116 23.85 -9.69 -8.90
C ASP A 116 23.88 -10.74 -7.78
N THR A 117 24.38 -10.35 -6.60
CA THR A 117 24.47 -11.22 -5.42
C THR A 117 23.27 -11.09 -4.48
N THR A 118 22.35 -10.16 -4.76
CA THR A 118 21.26 -9.82 -3.83
C THR A 118 20.03 -10.70 -3.99
N ARG A 119 19.91 -11.39 -5.12
CA ARG A 119 18.70 -12.15 -5.47
C ARG A 119 18.81 -13.61 -5.04
N PRO A 120 17.74 -14.18 -4.45
CA PRO A 120 17.72 -15.58 -4.05
C PRO A 120 17.84 -16.51 -5.28
N ARG A 121 18.54 -17.63 -5.09
CA ARG A 121 18.69 -18.70 -6.08
C ARG A 121 17.36 -19.44 -6.24
N LEU A 122 16.95 -19.72 -7.48
CA LEU A 122 15.76 -20.54 -7.74
C LEU A 122 16.06 -22.03 -7.55
N ASN A 123 17.29 -22.43 -7.90
CA ASN A 123 17.77 -23.79 -7.70
C ASN A 123 19.25 -23.73 -7.27
N PRO A 124 19.53 -23.81 -5.96
CA PRO A 124 20.89 -23.77 -5.43
C PRO A 124 21.76 -24.96 -5.88
N ASP A 125 21.16 -26.08 -6.32
CA ASP A 125 21.86 -27.33 -6.62
C ASP A 125 22.61 -27.32 -7.95
N ILE A 126 22.37 -26.31 -8.80
CA ILE A 126 23.01 -26.16 -10.11
C ILE A 126 23.81 -24.85 -10.20
N PRO A 127 24.79 -24.72 -11.11
CA PRO A 127 25.48 -23.46 -11.34
C PRO A 127 24.52 -22.32 -11.76
N LEU A 128 24.76 -21.09 -11.29
CA LEU A 128 23.88 -19.94 -11.53
C LEU A 128 23.58 -19.69 -13.01
N HIS A 129 24.60 -19.83 -13.86
CA HIS A 129 24.44 -19.65 -15.30
C HIS A 129 23.49 -20.67 -15.91
N GLN A 130 23.54 -21.94 -15.47
CA GLN A 130 22.63 -22.99 -15.93
C GLN A 130 21.22 -22.74 -15.42
N GLU A 131 21.05 -22.32 -14.17
CA GLU A 131 19.75 -21.93 -13.61
C GLU A 131 19.09 -20.83 -14.44
N ILE A 132 19.85 -19.78 -14.78
CA ILE A 132 19.37 -18.65 -15.59
C ILE A 132 18.94 -19.13 -16.98
N ASP A 133 19.80 -19.89 -17.67
CA ASP A 133 19.56 -20.35 -19.03
C ASP A 133 18.35 -21.30 -19.09
N GLN A 134 18.24 -22.26 -18.16
CA GLN A 134 17.10 -23.18 -18.08
C GLN A 134 15.78 -22.44 -17.77
N SER A 135 15.79 -21.53 -16.81
CA SER A 135 14.60 -20.78 -16.41
C SER A 135 14.10 -19.85 -17.54
N TRP A 136 15.01 -19.22 -18.30
CA TRP A 136 14.64 -18.43 -19.46
C TRP A 136 13.98 -19.28 -20.55
N GLU A 137 14.57 -20.43 -20.88
CA GLU A 137 14.05 -21.32 -21.92
C GLU A 137 12.63 -21.80 -21.60
N GLN A 138 12.35 -22.09 -20.34
CA GLN A 138 11.02 -22.48 -19.86
C GLN A 138 9.99 -21.34 -19.96
N ARG A 139 10.40 -20.09 -19.70
CA ARG A 139 9.47 -18.96 -19.53
C ARG A 139 9.27 -18.09 -20.77
N LYS A 140 10.25 -18.01 -21.67
CA LYS A 140 10.23 -17.07 -22.81
C LYS A 140 8.99 -17.23 -23.70
N GLY A 141 8.56 -18.47 -23.95
CA GLY A 141 7.38 -18.76 -24.76
C GLY A 141 6.09 -18.31 -24.08
N ILE A 142 6.02 -18.42 -22.76
CA ILE A 142 4.86 -18.00 -21.96
C ILE A 142 4.72 -16.48 -21.98
N TYR A 143 5.82 -15.72 -21.81
CA TYR A 143 5.77 -14.26 -21.88
C TYR A 143 5.23 -13.79 -23.24
N GLY A 144 5.78 -14.30 -24.34
CA GLY A 144 5.34 -13.93 -25.69
C GLY A 144 3.88 -14.30 -25.96
N ALA A 145 3.44 -15.50 -25.57
CA ALA A 145 2.06 -15.96 -25.78
C ALA A 145 1.02 -15.21 -24.93
N THR A 146 1.44 -14.62 -23.81
CA THR A 146 0.54 -13.96 -22.86
C THR A 146 0.53 -12.44 -23.01
N ALA A 147 1.56 -11.84 -23.63
CA ALA A 147 1.64 -10.41 -23.85
C ALA A 147 0.52 -9.90 -24.77
N ASP A 148 0.01 -8.70 -24.49
CA ASP A 148 -0.73 -7.94 -25.49
C ASP A 148 0.25 -7.23 -26.43
N ILE A 149 1.42 -6.80 -25.92
CA ILE A 149 2.48 -6.10 -26.66
C ILE A 149 3.86 -6.55 -26.16
N GLU A 150 4.79 -6.74 -27.09
CA GLU A 150 6.22 -6.92 -26.78
C GLU A 150 6.98 -5.62 -27.05
N VAL A 151 7.81 -5.21 -26.08
CA VAL A 151 8.74 -4.08 -26.20
C VAL A 151 10.13 -4.56 -25.83
N ARG A 152 11.15 -4.11 -26.56
CA ARG A 152 12.54 -4.51 -26.32
C ARG A 152 13.34 -3.36 -25.72
N PRO A 153 13.40 -3.23 -24.38
CA PRO A 153 14.14 -2.14 -23.77
C PRO A 153 15.66 -2.32 -23.86
N ASP A 154 16.40 -1.22 -23.88
CA ASP A 154 17.84 -1.21 -23.64
C ASP A 154 18.12 -1.06 -22.14
N ILE A 155 18.37 -2.18 -21.46
CA ILE A 155 18.68 -2.21 -20.02
C ILE A 155 20.03 -1.60 -19.67
N LYS A 156 20.87 -1.27 -20.67
CA LYS A 156 22.17 -0.61 -20.47
C LYS A 156 22.07 0.90 -20.64
N SER A 157 20.91 1.43 -21.04
CA SER A 157 20.72 2.87 -21.20
C SER A 157 21.01 3.59 -19.89
N GLU A 158 21.89 4.58 -19.94
CA GLU A 158 22.14 5.49 -18.81
C GLU A 158 20.98 6.49 -18.66
N ASP A 159 20.24 6.76 -19.74
CA ASP A 159 19.04 7.59 -19.74
C ASP A 159 17.77 6.73 -19.66
N ILE A 160 17.34 6.45 -18.43
CA ILE A 160 16.14 5.67 -18.13
C ILE A 160 14.88 6.41 -18.62
N VAL A 161 14.88 7.74 -18.61
CA VAL A 161 13.71 8.57 -18.96
C VAL A 161 13.48 8.56 -20.46
N ALA A 162 14.53 8.77 -21.26
CA ALA A 162 14.43 8.66 -22.71
C ALA A 162 13.98 7.26 -23.13
N GLU A 163 14.49 6.23 -22.47
CA GLU A 163 14.10 4.86 -22.75
C GLU A 163 12.65 4.56 -22.37
N ALA A 164 12.17 5.10 -21.24
CA ALA A 164 10.76 5.02 -20.85
C ALA A 164 9.83 5.67 -21.87
N LYS A 165 10.20 6.84 -22.43
CA LYS A 165 9.45 7.50 -23.50
C LYS A 165 9.37 6.64 -24.75
N ARG A 166 10.48 6.02 -25.17
CA ARG A 166 10.51 5.08 -26.29
C ARG A 166 9.62 3.85 -26.07
N ILE A 167 9.55 3.36 -24.83
CA ILE A 167 8.62 2.27 -24.47
C ILE A 167 7.17 2.75 -24.59
N ILE A 168 6.85 3.94 -24.07
CA ILE A 168 5.50 4.53 -24.14
C ILE A 168 5.03 4.69 -25.59
N GLU A 169 5.90 5.15 -26.50
CA GLU A 169 5.58 5.32 -27.93
C GLU A 169 5.16 4.02 -28.63
N GLN A 170 5.62 2.87 -28.12
CA GLN A 170 5.26 1.54 -28.64
C GLN A 170 3.94 1.02 -28.05
N ILE A 171 3.40 1.67 -27.01
CA ILE A 171 2.13 1.29 -26.39
C ILE A 171 0.99 2.09 -27.06
N PRO A 172 0.01 1.44 -27.72
CA PRO A 172 -1.15 2.09 -28.29
C PRO A 172 -1.88 2.95 -27.24
N LYS A 173 -2.18 4.20 -27.60
CA LYS A 173 -2.79 5.17 -26.69
C LYS A 173 -4.11 4.71 -26.08
N ASN A 174 -4.89 3.90 -26.79
CA ASN A 174 -6.15 3.32 -26.28
C ASN A 174 -5.94 2.25 -25.20
N LEU A 175 -4.70 1.77 -25.02
CA LEU A 175 -4.35 0.83 -23.96
C LEU A 175 -3.83 1.52 -22.70
N LEU A 176 -3.47 2.81 -22.77
CA LEU A 176 -2.95 3.55 -21.62
C LEU A 176 -4.06 3.83 -20.59
N PRO A 177 -3.80 3.61 -19.28
CA PRO A 177 -4.72 4.00 -18.22
C PRO A 177 -4.97 5.50 -18.22
N LYS A 178 -6.14 5.92 -17.75
CA LYS A 178 -6.34 7.30 -17.31
C LYS A 178 -5.79 7.47 -15.89
N PRO A 179 -5.16 8.61 -15.57
CA PRO A 179 -4.80 8.92 -14.19
C PRO A 179 -6.02 8.81 -13.26
N PRO A 180 -5.88 8.15 -12.10
CA PRO A 180 -6.96 8.09 -11.12
C PRO A 180 -7.32 9.50 -10.63
N LYS A 181 -8.60 9.71 -10.32
CA LYS A 181 -9.05 10.96 -9.68
C LYS A 181 -8.31 11.11 -8.35
N LYS A 182 -7.76 12.29 -8.12
CA LYS A 182 -7.08 12.62 -6.87
C LYS A 182 -8.07 12.67 -5.71
N LYS A 183 -7.64 12.21 -4.55
CA LYS A 183 -8.41 12.12 -3.30
C LYS A 183 -7.76 12.99 -2.26
N LYS A 184 -8.36 14.15 -1.98
CA LYS A 184 -7.93 15.01 -0.90
C LYS A 184 -8.26 14.35 0.42
N ILE A 185 -7.29 14.22 1.32
CA ILE A 185 -7.53 13.68 2.65
C ILE A 185 -7.04 14.68 3.70
N ALA A 186 -7.75 14.69 4.82
CA ALA A 186 -7.25 15.28 6.05
C ALA A 186 -6.78 14.18 7.01
N VAL A 187 -5.74 14.44 7.80
CA VAL A 187 -5.26 13.50 8.82
C VAL A 187 -5.10 14.21 10.14
N PHE A 188 -5.72 13.69 11.20
CA PHE A 188 -5.61 14.25 12.55
C PHE A 188 -4.83 13.31 13.45
N ALA A 189 -3.85 13.83 14.18
CA ALA A 189 -3.02 13.01 15.08
C ALA A 189 -2.47 13.82 16.25
N SER A 190 -2.44 13.20 17.44
CA SER A 190 -1.94 13.81 18.68
C SER A 190 -0.57 13.26 19.11
N LYS A 191 -0.21 12.04 18.68
CA LYS A 191 0.95 11.30 19.21
C LYS A 191 2.15 11.30 18.24
N ASN A 192 2.92 10.20 18.22
CA ASN A 192 4.10 10.03 17.37
C ASN A 192 3.80 9.91 15.86
N GLY A 193 2.54 9.69 15.45
CA GLY A 193 2.16 9.60 14.04
C GLY A 193 2.74 8.39 13.29
N SER A 194 2.80 7.21 13.92
CA SER A 194 3.27 5.99 13.24
C SER A 194 2.36 5.58 12.09
N THR A 195 1.04 5.64 12.29
CA THR A 195 0.04 5.37 11.23
C THR A 195 0.13 6.40 10.10
N LEU A 196 0.37 7.68 10.43
CA LEU A 196 0.63 8.74 9.44
C LEU A 196 1.89 8.42 8.59
N GLN A 197 2.99 8.02 9.23
CA GLN A 197 4.20 7.62 8.51
C GLN A 197 3.92 6.41 7.60
N GLY A 198 3.20 5.42 8.10
CA GLY A 198 2.83 4.24 7.31
C GLY A 198 2.02 4.58 6.07
N LEU A 199 1.11 5.55 6.15
CA LEU A 199 0.36 6.06 4.99
C LEU A 199 1.29 6.77 3.99
N ALA A 200 2.23 7.58 4.48
CA ALA A 200 3.23 8.23 3.61
C ALA A 200 4.10 7.20 2.89
N ASP A 201 4.57 6.18 3.61
CA ASP A 201 5.37 5.09 3.05
C ASP A 201 4.56 4.28 2.01
N ALA A 202 3.28 4.00 2.30
CA ALA A 202 2.37 3.34 1.37
C ALA A 202 2.16 4.18 0.09
N LYS A 203 2.01 5.50 0.21
CA LYS A 203 1.95 6.40 -0.95
C LYS A 203 3.26 6.40 -1.74
N ALA A 204 4.41 6.45 -1.08
CA ALA A 204 5.72 6.44 -1.73
C ALA A 204 6.01 5.11 -2.47
N LYS A 205 5.45 4.00 -1.96
CA LYS A 205 5.45 2.68 -2.62
C LYS A 205 4.38 2.55 -3.70
N GLY A 206 3.53 3.57 -3.86
CA GLY A 206 2.53 3.68 -4.90
C GLY A 206 1.22 2.94 -4.64
N ARG A 207 0.97 2.51 -3.40
CA ARG A 207 -0.26 1.82 -3.00
C ARG A 207 -1.49 2.72 -3.03
N ILE A 208 -1.36 3.94 -2.49
CA ILE A 208 -2.41 4.98 -2.46
C ILE A 208 -1.96 6.20 -3.29
N PRO A 209 -1.71 6.00 -4.58
CA PRO A 209 -0.95 6.93 -5.41
C PRO A 209 -1.71 8.24 -5.67
N ASN A 210 -3.03 8.19 -5.67
CA ASN A 210 -3.94 9.31 -5.94
C ASN A 210 -4.32 10.12 -4.69
N VAL A 211 -3.81 9.77 -3.52
CA VAL A 211 -4.07 10.52 -2.28
C VAL A 211 -3.31 11.84 -2.28
N GLU A 212 -3.98 12.93 -1.94
CA GLU A 212 -3.37 14.22 -1.67
C GLU A 212 -3.52 14.52 -0.18
N PHE A 213 -2.39 14.66 0.50
CA PHE A 213 -2.33 15.06 1.90
C PHE A 213 -2.64 16.56 2.00
N GLU A 214 -3.93 16.88 2.14
CA GLU A 214 -4.43 18.25 2.03
C GLU A 214 -4.30 19.00 3.35
N LEU A 215 -4.84 18.45 4.43
CA LEU A 215 -4.93 19.11 5.74
C LEU A 215 -4.41 18.19 6.83
N PHE A 216 -3.48 18.66 7.64
CA PHE A 216 -3.08 18.00 8.87
C PHE A 216 -3.48 18.85 10.06
N ILE A 217 -4.10 18.23 11.07
CA ILE A 217 -4.41 18.89 12.34
C ILE A 217 -3.78 18.11 13.49
N THR A 218 -3.16 18.83 14.41
CA THR A 218 -2.71 18.29 15.69
C THR A 218 -3.06 19.23 16.83
N ASP A 219 -3.40 18.66 17.99
CA ASP A 219 -3.59 19.39 19.24
C ASP A 219 -2.28 19.48 20.05
N GLN A 220 -1.21 18.89 19.56
CA GLN A 220 0.05 18.73 20.29
C GLN A 220 1.20 19.42 19.52
N PRO A 221 1.65 20.61 19.98
CA PRO A 221 2.63 21.44 19.26
C PRO A 221 4.00 20.78 19.12
N ASP A 222 4.33 19.85 20.02
CA ASP A 222 5.62 19.13 20.03
C ASP A 222 5.49 17.66 19.62
N SER A 223 4.40 17.29 18.93
CA SER A 223 4.17 15.90 18.55
C SER A 223 5.10 15.40 17.46
N GLY A 224 5.49 14.12 17.54
CA GLY A 224 6.21 13.44 16.45
C GLY A 224 5.39 13.39 15.15
N ALA A 225 4.05 13.41 15.25
CA ALA A 225 3.18 13.50 14.08
C ALA A 225 3.36 14.83 13.33
N LEU A 226 3.51 15.97 14.03
CA LEU A 226 3.74 17.27 13.39
C LEU A 226 5.03 17.28 12.57
N VAL A 227 6.12 16.72 13.11
CA VAL A 227 7.41 16.62 12.40
C VAL A 227 7.24 15.81 11.11
N LYS A 228 6.52 14.69 11.18
CA LYS A 228 6.24 13.84 10.02
C LYS A 228 5.34 14.54 9.00
N ALA A 229 4.29 15.23 9.44
CA ALA A 229 3.39 15.98 8.55
C ALA A 229 4.15 17.04 7.74
N LYS A 230 5.06 17.78 8.39
CA LYS A 230 5.96 18.73 7.71
C LYS A 230 6.86 18.04 6.68
N ALA A 231 7.43 16.88 7.02
CA ALA A 231 8.27 16.11 6.10
C ALA A 231 7.49 15.50 4.91
N ILE A 232 6.24 15.11 5.12
CA ILE A 232 5.32 14.61 4.09
C ILE A 232 4.93 15.73 3.11
N GLY A 233 4.89 16.98 3.59
CA GLY A 233 4.53 18.15 2.79
C GLY A 233 3.02 18.25 2.58
N PHE A 234 2.24 18.24 3.68
CA PHE A 234 0.82 18.60 3.62
C PHE A 234 0.62 20.01 3.07
N ASN A 235 -0.48 20.24 2.36
CA ASN A 235 -0.81 21.57 1.82
C ASN A 235 -1.08 22.58 2.95
N GLU A 236 -1.78 22.15 4.00
CA GLU A 236 -2.01 22.94 5.22
C GLU A 236 -1.72 22.13 6.49
N ILE A 237 -1.14 22.80 7.49
CA ILE A 237 -0.79 22.21 8.79
C ILE A 237 -1.27 23.15 9.89
N GLU A 238 -2.27 22.70 10.64
CA GLU A 238 -2.83 23.44 11.77
C GLU A 238 -2.44 22.82 13.11
N VAL A 239 -1.99 23.67 14.02
CA VAL A 239 -1.63 23.29 15.40
C VAL A 239 -2.62 23.98 16.34
N MET A 240 -3.52 23.18 16.92
CA MET A 240 -4.66 23.65 17.71
C MET A 240 -4.56 23.17 19.16
N PRO A 241 -3.64 23.71 19.96
CA PRO A 241 -3.47 23.29 21.36
C PRO A 241 -4.72 23.62 22.18
N GLU A 242 -4.92 22.87 23.26
CA GLU A 242 -5.97 23.21 24.22
C GLU A 242 -5.66 24.55 24.90
N ASN A 243 -6.61 25.47 24.80
CA ASN A 243 -6.51 26.86 25.24
C ASN A 243 -7.59 27.23 26.28
N GLY A 244 -8.34 26.24 26.78
CA GLY A 244 -9.45 26.43 27.72
C GLY A 244 -10.82 26.67 27.08
N ASP A 245 -10.91 26.61 25.75
CA ASP A 245 -12.19 26.70 25.04
C ASP A 245 -13.15 25.56 25.40
N SER A 246 -14.45 25.81 25.24
CA SER A 246 -15.43 24.73 25.30
C SER A 246 -15.17 23.74 24.16
N ARG A 247 -15.51 22.46 24.37
CA ARG A 247 -15.38 21.43 23.32
C ARG A 247 -16.11 21.84 22.05
N GLU A 248 -17.30 22.42 22.19
CA GLU A 248 -18.13 22.88 21.08
C GLU A 248 -17.51 24.05 20.31
N ASP A 249 -16.80 24.96 20.98
CA ASP A 249 -16.09 26.07 20.32
C ASP A 249 -14.84 25.56 19.59
N TYR A 250 -14.03 24.72 20.26
CA TYR A 250 -12.87 24.08 19.69
C TYR A 250 -13.22 23.28 18.41
N ASP A 251 -14.27 22.45 18.48
CA ASP A 251 -14.71 21.67 17.33
C ASP A 251 -15.33 22.51 16.22
N ARG A 252 -15.84 23.71 16.52
CA ARG A 252 -16.35 24.63 15.50
C ARG A 252 -15.21 25.15 14.62
N GLU A 253 -14.05 25.41 15.20
CA GLU A 253 -12.85 25.78 14.45
C GLU A 253 -12.39 24.64 13.54
N ILE A 254 -12.29 23.41 14.07
CA ILE A 254 -11.97 22.23 13.26
C ILE A 254 -13.00 22.03 12.14
N THR A 255 -14.29 22.21 12.44
CA THR A 255 -15.37 22.09 11.46
C THR A 255 -15.20 23.11 10.32
N ASN A 256 -14.76 24.34 10.63
CA ASN A 256 -14.52 25.36 9.60
C ASN A 256 -13.34 24.98 8.70
N LEU A 257 -12.24 24.50 9.27
CA LEU A 257 -11.09 24.01 8.51
C LEU A 257 -11.48 22.86 7.56
N VAL A 258 -12.17 21.83 8.07
CA VAL A 258 -12.62 20.71 7.23
C VAL A 258 -13.55 21.18 6.11
N ARG A 259 -14.44 22.14 6.39
CA ARG A 259 -15.34 22.73 5.37
C ARG A 259 -14.57 23.52 4.30
N GLU A 260 -13.52 24.22 4.68
CA GLU A 260 -12.68 25.00 3.78
C GLU A 260 -11.90 24.11 2.82
N PHE A 261 -11.19 23.12 3.36
CA PHE A 261 -10.32 22.24 2.58
C PHE A 261 -11.06 21.13 1.83
N LYS A 262 -12.31 20.82 2.24
CA LYS A 262 -13.22 19.85 1.58
C LYS A 262 -12.54 18.50 1.31
N PRO A 263 -11.94 17.85 2.32
CA PRO A 263 -11.36 16.54 2.13
C PRO A 263 -12.45 15.52 1.78
N GLU A 264 -12.10 14.52 0.98
CA GLU A 264 -12.96 13.35 0.71
C GLU A 264 -13.08 12.46 1.95
N TRP A 265 -11.98 12.34 2.71
CA TRP A 265 -11.91 11.59 3.96
C TRP A 265 -11.10 12.35 5.01
N VAL A 266 -11.52 12.27 6.26
CA VAL A 266 -10.74 12.67 7.43
C VAL A 266 -10.30 11.40 8.16
N LEU A 267 -9.00 11.20 8.35
CA LEU A 267 -8.46 10.01 9.01
C LEU A 267 -7.93 10.38 10.40
N LEU A 268 -8.50 9.78 11.43
CA LEU A 268 -8.02 9.93 12.80
C LEU A 268 -6.93 8.90 13.04
N ALA A 269 -5.67 9.34 12.96
CA ALA A 269 -4.48 8.51 13.09
C ALA A 269 -3.84 8.70 14.48
N GLY A 270 -4.59 8.33 15.53
CA GLY A 270 -4.19 8.56 16.92
C GLY A 270 -4.58 9.95 17.44
N TRP A 271 -5.76 10.43 17.06
CA TRP A 271 -6.40 11.62 17.60
C TRP A 271 -7.01 11.33 18.97
N MET A 272 -6.66 12.13 19.98
CA MET A 272 -6.98 11.81 21.39
C MET A 272 -8.14 12.59 22.00
N ARG A 273 -8.92 13.31 21.18
CA ARG A 273 -10.08 14.09 21.61
C ARG A 273 -11.37 13.48 21.08
N ILE A 274 -12.43 13.59 21.88
CA ILE A 274 -13.78 13.17 21.50
C ILE A 274 -14.47 14.34 20.80
N PHE A 275 -14.97 14.11 19.60
CA PHE A 275 -15.73 15.12 18.86
C PHE A 275 -17.13 15.32 19.44
N SER A 276 -17.53 16.58 19.52
CA SER A 276 -18.88 17.04 19.82
C SER A 276 -19.84 16.68 18.70
N LYS A 277 -21.14 16.76 19.03
CA LYS A 277 -22.23 16.56 18.06
C LYS A 277 -22.14 17.52 16.86
N ILE A 278 -21.62 18.73 17.05
CA ILE A 278 -21.50 19.75 15.98
C ILE A 278 -20.62 19.25 14.83
N TYR A 279 -19.49 18.63 15.15
CA TYR A 279 -18.59 18.06 14.16
C TYR A 279 -19.18 16.77 13.58
N CYS A 280 -19.62 15.85 14.44
CA CYS A 280 -20.11 14.53 14.04
C CYS A 280 -21.33 14.61 13.11
N ASP A 281 -22.27 15.53 13.34
CA ASP A 281 -23.46 15.72 12.49
C ASP A 281 -23.09 16.13 11.05
N GLN A 282 -21.96 16.79 10.85
CA GLN A 282 -21.54 17.33 9.55
C GLN A 282 -20.53 16.44 8.82
N PHE A 283 -19.60 15.85 9.57
CA PHE A 283 -18.44 15.15 9.02
C PHE A 283 -18.26 13.73 9.54
N GLY A 284 -19.10 13.24 10.47
CA GLY A 284 -19.00 11.89 11.02
C GLY A 284 -19.00 10.79 9.96
N ASP A 285 -19.71 11.01 8.85
CA ASP A 285 -19.72 10.08 7.73
C ASP A 285 -18.36 10.03 7.00
N ILE A 286 -17.65 11.13 6.84
CA ILE A 286 -16.35 11.13 6.13
C ILE A 286 -15.16 11.00 7.09
N THR A 287 -15.40 11.01 8.39
CA THR A 287 -14.35 10.91 9.41
C THR A 287 -14.24 9.48 9.93
N LEU A 288 -13.08 8.88 9.67
CA LEU A 288 -12.77 7.50 10.00
C LEU A 288 -11.75 7.45 11.13
N ASN A 289 -12.10 6.74 12.19
CA ASN A 289 -11.18 6.39 13.25
C ASN A 289 -10.67 4.96 13.09
N VAL A 290 -9.45 4.72 13.57
CA VAL A 290 -8.92 3.37 13.74
C VAL A 290 -8.80 3.03 15.22
N HIS A 291 -9.38 1.90 15.61
CA HIS A 291 -9.27 1.33 16.94
C HIS A 291 -8.41 0.04 16.89
N PRO A 292 -7.44 -0.15 17.81
CA PRO A 292 -6.48 -1.26 17.77
C PRO A 292 -7.06 -2.58 18.31
N SER A 293 -8.35 -2.83 18.06
CA SER A 293 -9.03 -4.09 18.39
C SER A 293 -10.04 -4.49 17.30
N LEU A 294 -10.58 -5.70 17.43
CA LEU A 294 -11.79 -6.11 16.71
C LEU A 294 -13.02 -5.68 17.50
N LEU A 295 -13.49 -4.44 17.30
CA LEU A 295 -14.69 -3.91 17.93
C LEU A 295 -15.89 -4.87 17.73
N PRO A 296 -16.80 -5.00 18.72
CA PRO A 296 -16.90 -4.19 19.95
C PRO A 296 -15.96 -4.62 21.10
N LYS A 297 -15.11 -5.64 20.93
CA LYS A 297 -14.18 -6.04 21.99
C LYS A 297 -13.18 -4.93 22.29
N PHE A 298 -12.92 -4.70 23.58
CA PHE A 298 -11.94 -3.73 24.09
C PHE A 298 -12.21 -2.26 23.68
N ALA A 299 -13.46 -1.93 23.32
CA ALA A 299 -13.86 -0.55 23.00
C ALA A 299 -13.56 0.42 24.17
N GLY A 300 -13.18 1.66 23.85
CA GLY A 300 -12.87 2.70 24.85
C GLY A 300 -11.53 2.56 25.58
N LEU A 301 -10.78 1.48 25.35
CA LEU A 301 -9.43 1.31 25.87
C LEU A 301 -8.39 1.97 24.94
N LYS A 302 -7.25 2.38 25.51
CA LYS A 302 -6.22 3.10 24.75
C LYS A 302 -5.06 2.19 24.37
N ASP A 303 -4.78 2.04 23.07
CA ASP A 303 -3.51 1.55 22.49
C ASP A 303 -2.88 0.37 23.30
N ALA A 304 -1.83 0.61 24.09
CA ALA A 304 -1.14 -0.41 24.88
C ALA A 304 -2.06 -1.18 25.85
N GLU A 305 -3.10 -0.56 26.41
CA GLU A 305 -4.07 -1.22 27.28
C GLU A 305 -4.87 -2.30 26.54
N VAL A 306 -5.18 -2.06 25.26
CA VAL A 306 -5.87 -3.05 24.41
C VAL A 306 -4.98 -4.27 24.23
N HIS A 307 -3.72 -4.07 23.88
CA HIS A 307 -2.78 -5.18 23.64
C HIS A 307 -2.52 -6.00 24.90
N GLN A 308 -2.35 -5.33 26.05
CA GLN A 308 -2.23 -6.04 27.33
C GLN A 308 -3.47 -6.88 27.62
N LYS A 309 -4.68 -6.32 27.42
CA LYS A 309 -5.93 -7.06 27.62
C LYS A 309 -6.10 -8.23 26.66
N VAL A 310 -5.66 -8.11 25.41
CA VAL A 310 -5.68 -9.22 24.46
C VAL A 310 -4.85 -10.40 24.98
N LEU A 311 -3.67 -10.13 25.54
CA LEU A 311 -2.79 -11.16 26.13
C LEU A 311 -3.35 -11.72 27.44
N ASP A 312 -3.82 -10.85 28.34
CA ASP A 312 -4.40 -11.26 29.63
C ASP A 312 -5.61 -12.20 29.47
N TYR A 313 -6.35 -12.04 28.37
CA TYR A 313 -7.54 -12.85 28.05
C TYR A 313 -7.23 -14.02 27.11
N GLU A 314 -5.95 -14.25 26.78
CA GLU A 314 -5.49 -15.33 25.89
C GLU A 314 -6.28 -15.37 24.56
N GLU A 315 -6.61 -14.19 24.03
CA GLU A 315 -7.38 -14.09 22.79
C GLU A 315 -6.56 -14.65 21.63
N LYS A 316 -7.09 -15.65 20.94
CA LYS A 316 -6.43 -16.22 19.76
C LYS A 316 -6.23 -15.18 18.65
N TYR A 317 -7.06 -14.14 18.61
CA TYR A 317 -7.03 -13.15 17.55
C TYR A 317 -7.35 -11.74 18.06
N THR A 318 -6.64 -10.77 17.51
CA THR A 318 -6.94 -9.35 17.63
C THR A 318 -6.91 -8.68 16.26
N GLY A 319 -6.82 -7.36 16.17
CA GLY A 319 -6.79 -6.67 14.90
C GLY A 319 -6.97 -5.17 15.02
N ALA A 320 -7.28 -4.55 13.89
CA ALA A 320 -7.67 -3.14 13.81
C ALA A 320 -9.08 -3.03 13.23
N THR A 321 -9.87 -2.10 13.76
CA THR A 321 -11.18 -1.73 13.23
C THR A 321 -11.14 -0.30 12.72
N ILE A 322 -11.49 -0.09 11.45
CA ILE A 322 -11.81 1.23 10.92
C ILE A 322 -13.31 1.44 11.04
N HIS A 323 -13.73 2.53 11.66
CA HIS A 323 -15.13 2.86 11.86
C HIS A 323 -15.39 4.34 11.65
N ARG A 324 -16.62 4.68 11.28
CA ARG A 324 -17.08 6.08 11.29
C ARG A 324 -17.13 6.58 12.73
N ILE A 325 -16.99 7.87 12.94
CA ILE A 325 -17.15 8.44 14.27
C ILE A 325 -18.60 8.85 14.52
N THR A 326 -18.98 8.85 15.79
CA THR A 326 -20.21 9.51 16.27
C THR A 326 -19.85 10.35 17.51
N ALA A 327 -20.82 11.07 18.07
CA ALA A 327 -20.60 11.76 19.35
C ALA A 327 -20.40 10.77 20.52
N GLU A 328 -20.82 9.51 20.35
CA GLU A 328 -20.53 8.42 21.27
C GLU A 328 -19.21 7.72 20.87
N VAL A 329 -18.37 7.46 21.87
CA VAL A 329 -17.03 6.88 21.69
C VAL A 329 -17.15 5.46 21.14
N ASP A 330 -16.44 5.19 20.04
CA ASP A 330 -16.35 3.87 19.37
C ASP A 330 -17.70 3.20 19.02
N ALA A 331 -18.79 3.99 18.95
CA ALA A 331 -20.14 3.49 18.67
C ALA A 331 -20.54 3.57 17.19
N GLY A 332 -19.70 4.16 16.35
CA GLY A 332 -20.00 4.33 14.93
C GLY A 332 -19.89 3.03 14.11
N GLU A 333 -20.47 3.07 12.92
CA GLU A 333 -20.50 1.93 12.00
C GLU A 333 -19.08 1.43 11.69
N SER A 334 -18.84 0.13 11.91
CA SER A 334 -17.61 -0.53 11.47
C SER A 334 -17.59 -0.64 9.94
N VAL A 335 -16.58 -0.03 9.34
CA VAL A 335 -16.38 0.01 7.88
C VAL A 335 -15.51 -1.16 7.42
N LEU A 336 -14.47 -1.48 8.21
CA LEU A 336 -13.50 -2.52 7.89
C LEU A 336 -12.87 -3.06 9.17
N GLN A 337 -12.68 -4.38 9.23
CA GLN A 337 -11.89 -5.02 10.27
C GLN A 337 -10.78 -5.86 9.65
N ARG A 338 -9.60 -5.78 10.26
CA ARG A 338 -8.42 -6.53 9.83
C ARG A 338 -7.87 -7.32 10.99
N LYS A 339 -7.93 -8.64 10.86
CA LYS A 339 -7.64 -9.61 11.92
C LYS A 339 -6.18 -10.10 11.84
N VAL A 340 -5.54 -10.26 12.99
CA VAL A 340 -4.21 -10.89 13.16
C VAL A 340 -4.28 -12.01 14.18
N LEU A 341 -3.45 -13.04 13.97
CA LEU A 341 -3.23 -14.11 14.93
C LEU A 341 -2.35 -13.59 16.08
N VAL A 342 -2.72 -13.93 17.31
CA VAL A 342 -1.87 -13.77 18.49
C VAL A 342 -1.07 -15.06 18.63
N GLU A 343 0.25 -14.97 18.50
CA GLU A 343 1.17 -16.10 18.61
C GLU A 343 1.53 -16.34 20.08
N GLU A 344 2.00 -17.54 20.41
CA GLU A 344 2.35 -17.92 21.80
C GLU A 344 3.50 -17.07 22.38
N ASP A 345 4.37 -16.54 21.52
CA ASP A 345 5.52 -15.72 21.89
C ASP A 345 5.28 -14.20 21.73
N ASP A 346 4.04 -13.78 21.41
CA ASP A 346 3.70 -12.36 21.34
C ASP A 346 3.71 -11.71 22.74
N ASP A 347 4.38 -10.56 22.82
CA ASP A 347 4.28 -9.59 23.90
C ASP A 347 3.51 -8.33 23.45
N VAL A 348 3.33 -7.37 24.35
CA VAL A 348 2.59 -6.13 24.06
C VAL A 348 3.18 -5.37 22.87
N ASP A 349 4.51 -5.31 22.77
CA ASP A 349 5.19 -4.52 21.75
C ASP A 349 5.11 -5.16 20.37
N SER A 350 5.39 -6.46 20.28
CA SER A 350 5.25 -7.25 19.06
C SER A 350 3.81 -7.26 18.56
N LEU A 351 2.83 -7.39 19.46
CA LEU A 351 1.42 -7.33 19.11
C LEU A 351 0.99 -5.94 18.63
N ARG A 352 1.45 -4.88 19.29
CA ARG A 352 1.24 -3.49 18.86
C ARG A 352 1.77 -3.26 17.44
N ILE A 353 2.97 -3.75 17.13
CA ILE A 353 3.53 -3.66 15.77
C ILE A 353 2.67 -4.42 14.75
N LYS A 354 2.20 -5.64 15.09
CA LYS A 354 1.31 -6.44 14.22
C LYS A 354 -0.01 -5.72 13.94
N VAL A 355 -0.64 -5.15 14.98
CA VAL A 355 -1.91 -4.42 14.86
C VAL A 355 -1.73 -3.10 14.11
N GLN A 356 -0.69 -2.32 14.40
CA GLN A 356 -0.40 -1.06 13.72
C GLN A 356 -0.23 -1.23 12.20
N LYS A 357 0.38 -2.34 11.75
CA LYS A 357 0.42 -2.69 10.32
C LYS A 357 -0.99 -2.83 9.73
N GLN A 358 -1.92 -3.43 10.47
CA GLN A 358 -3.31 -3.55 10.03
C GLN A 358 -4.06 -2.23 10.04
N GLU A 359 -3.75 -1.30 10.93
CA GLU A 359 -4.31 0.05 10.89
C GLU A 359 -3.98 0.75 9.56
N ILE A 360 -2.69 0.73 9.19
CA ILE A 360 -2.18 1.33 7.95
C ILE A 360 -2.83 0.65 6.75
N LEU A 361 -2.83 -0.69 6.71
CA LEU A 361 -3.46 -1.46 5.63
C LEU A 361 -4.96 -1.19 5.53
N GLY A 362 -5.64 -1.01 6.67
CA GLY A 362 -7.06 -0.70 6.73
C GLY A 362 -7.39 0.64 6.10
N PHE A 363 -6.65 1.70 6.46
CA PHE A 363 -6.81 2.99 5.80
C PHE A 363 -6.43 2.94 4.32
N CYS A 364 -5.35 2.25 3.94
CA CYS A 364 -4.98 2.11 2.53
C CYS A 364 -6.10 1.47 1.72
N GLU A 365 -6.70 0.38 2.22
CA GLU A 365 -7.80 -0.31 1.54
C GLU A 365 -9.01 0.62 1.31
N ILE A 366 -9.34 1.49 2.26
CA ILE A 366 -10.41 2.48 2.10
C ILE A 366 -10.04 3.52 1.05
N LEU A 367 -8.81 4.01 1.09
CA LEU A 367 -8.33 5.02 0.14
C LEU A 367 -8.17 4.47 -1.28
N GLU A 368 -7.98 3.16 -1.44
CA GLU A 368 -7.95 2.45 -2.71
C GLU A 368 -9.35 2.29 -3.35
N ARG A 369 -10.41 2.17 -2.55
CA ARG A 369 -11.80 1.98 -3.05
C ARG A 369 -12.28 3.21 -3.81
N ARG A 370 -12.76 3.05 -5.05
CA ARG A 370 -13.18 4.17 -5.91
C ARG A 370 -14.53 4.75 -5.56
#